data_AF-A0A136KYB5-F1
#
_entry.id   AF-A0A136KYB5-F1
#
_cell.length_a   1.000
_cell.length_b   1.000
_cell.length_c   1.000
_cell.angle_alpha   90.00
_cell.angle_beta   90.00
_cell.angle_gamma   90.00
#
_symmetry.space_group_name_H-M   'P 1'
#
loop_
_entity.id
_entity.type
_entity.pdbx_description
1 polymer ?
#
loop_
_entity_poly.entity_id
_entity_poly.type
_entity_poly.pdbx_seq_one_letter_code
_entity_poly.pdbx_strand_id
1 'polypeptide(L)'
;MLYGGQIEYYYGGKGSSRVNRKDHFAGGIGFEYLYMMGDATIPVRAGFRFVEAGGDDFTSSQGFTYGVGYRPLNADWGIDVSFAKQNKGGTATSVSFSYRLPN
;
A
#
# COMPACT_ATOMS: atom_id res chain seq x y z
N MET A 1 -6.39 -3.95 -17.09
CA MET A 1 -5.27 -3.18 -16.50
C MET A 1 -5.88 -1.97 -15.81
N LEU A 2 -5.48 -1.69 -14.58
CA LEU A 2 -6.03 -0.64 -13.73
C LEU A 2 -4.88 0.26 -13.27
N TYR A 3 -5.13 1.57 -13.19
CA TYR A 3 -4.18 2.56 -12.70
C TYR A 3 -4.80 3.27 -11.49
N GLY A 4 -3.99 3.56 -10.48
CA GLY A 4 -4.46 4.20 -9.25
C GLY A 4 -3.42 5.16 -8.70
N GLY A 5 -3.90 6.27 -8.17
CA GLY A 5 -3.11 7.23 -7.40
C GLY A 5 -3.80 7.50 -6.07
N GLN A 6 -3.02 7.67 -5.02
CA GLN A 6 -3.49 8.02 -3.69
C GLN A 6 -2.64 9.16 -3.16
N ILE A 7 -3.31 10.16 -2.61
CA ILE A 7 -2.70 11.32 -1.97
C ILE A 7 -3.40 11.52 -0.62
N GLU A 8 -2.61 11.66 0.43
CA GLU A 8 -3.06 11.86 1.80
C GLU A 8 -2.29 13.01 2.44
N TYR A 9 -3.01 13.92 3.08
CA TYR A 9 -2.42 15.00 3.86
C TYR A 9 -2.89 14.88 5.30
N TYR A 10 -1.94 14.83 6.23
CA TYR A 10 -2.21 14.67 7.65
C TYR A 10 -2.05 16.02 8.37
N TYR A 11 -3.17 16.54 8.88
CA TYR A 11 -3.22 17.77 9.67
C TYR A 11 -3.14 17.47 11.17
N GLY A 12 -2.45 18.33 11.93
CA GLY A 12 -2.49 18.30 13.40
C GLY A 12 -1.14 18.13 14.08
N GLY A 13 -0.05 18.58 13.45
CA GLY A 13 1.26 18.65 14.09
C GLY A 13 1.25 19.52 15.35
N LYS A 14 1.18 18.90 16.54
CA LYS A 14 1.33 19.62 17.81
C LYS A 14 2.81 19.69 18.20
N GLY A 15 3.31 20.91 18.43
CA GLY A 15 4.57 21.14 19.12
C GLY A 15 4.44 20.84 20.60
N SER A 16 4.86 19.64 21.02
CA SER A 16 5.09 19.31 22.43
C SER A 16 6.54 19.62 22.79
N SER A 17 6.80 20.02 24.03
CA SER A 17 8.16 20.24 24.56
C SER A 17 9.10 19.02 24.47
N ARG A 18 8.59 17.84 24.10
CA ARG A 18 9.37 16.59 23.99
C ARG A 18 9.35 15.93 22.62
N VAL A 19 8.33 16.17 21.78
CA VAL A 19 8.21 15.59 20.44
C VAL A 19 7.49 16.60 19.55
N ASN A 20 8.19 17.13 18.54
CA ASN A 20 7.60 18.07 17.60
C ASN A 20 7.07 17.30 16.39
N ARG A 21 5.76 17.04 16.33
CA ARG A 21 5.11 16.50 15.12
C ARG A 21 4.72 17.66 14.21
N LYS A 22 5.03 17.54 12.92
CA LYS A 22 4.65 18.46 11.85
C LYS A 22 3.59 17.82 10.98
N ASP A 23 2.84 18.67 10.27
CA ASP A 23 1.97 18.20 9.20
C ASP A 23 2.83 17.48 8.15
N HIS A 24 2.31 16.40 7.58
CA HIS A 24 3.04 15.61 6.61
C HIS A 24 2.16 15.10 5.48
N PHE A 25 2.82 14.89 4.35
CA PHE A 25 2.23 14.42 3.13
C PHE A 25 2.63 12.98 2.87
N ALA A 26 1.68 12.16 2.46
CA ALA A 26 1.94 10.82 1.97
C ALA A 26 1.22 10.64 0.63
N GLY A 27 1.86 9.93 -0.28
CA GLY A 27 1.28 9.67 -1.58
C GLY A 27 1.80 8.38 -2.17
N GLY A 28 1.12 7.93 -3.20
CA GLY A 28 1.53 6.78 -3.97
C GLY A 28 0.82 6.71 -5.31
N ILE A 29 1.50 6.07 -6.26
CA ILE A 29 0.94 5.71 -7.55
C ILE A 29 1.19 4.23 -7.80
N GLY A 30 0.30 3.58 -8.52
CA GLY A 30 0.43 2.17 -8.82
C GLY A 30 -0.38 1.74 -10.02
N PHE A 31 -0.02 0.59 -10.54
CA PHE A 31 -0.78 -0.10 -11.57
C PHE A 31 -1.04 -1.53 -11.14
N GLU A 32 -2.19 -2.05 -11.57
CA GLU A 32 -2.60 -3.43 -11.38
C GLU A 32 -2.89 -4.05 -12.74
N TYR A 33 -2.24 -5.17 -13.01
CA TYR A 33 -2.53 -6.03 -14.14
C TYR A 33 -3.32 -7.25 -13.65
N LEU A 34 -4.52 -7.43 -14.17
CA LEU A 34 -5.37 -8.58 -13.86
C LEU A 34 -5.15 -9.63 -14.94
N TYR A 35 -4.40 -10.68 -14.61
CA TYR A 35 -4.21 -11.82 -15.49
C TYR A 35 -5.31 -12.84 -15.23
N MET A 36 -6.11 -13.18 -16.24
CA MET A 36 -7.14 -14.23 -16.12
C MET A 36 -6.54 -15.56 -16.58
N MET A 37 -6.60 -16.57 -15.72
CA MET A 37 -6.11 -17.92 -15.99
C MET A 37 -7.19 -18.93 -15.59
N GLY A 38 -7.89 -19.48 -16.59
CA GLY A 38 -9.01 -20.39 -16.37
C GLY A 38 -10.07 -19.76 -15.46
N ASP A 39 -10.41 -20.47 -14.37
CA ASP A 39 -11.41 -20.05 -13.38
C ASP A 39 -10.81 -19.18 -12.26
N ALA A 40 -9.71 -18.46 -12.52
CA ALA A 40 -9.12 -17.54 -11.56
C ALA A 40 -8.61 -16.26 -12.20
N THR A 41 -8.57 -15.20 -11.40
CA THR A 41 -7.88 -13.95 -11.69
C THR A 41 -6.67 -13.83 -10.79
N ILE A 42 -5.52 -13.50 -11.38
CA ILE A 42 -4.23 -13.28 -10.74
C ILE A 42 -3.89 -11.79 -10.91
N PRO A 43 -4.19 -10.95 -9.90
CA PRO A 43 -3.74 -9.57 -9.87
C PRO A 43 -2.25 -9.50 -9.63
N VAL A 44 -1.54 -8.76 -10.48
CA VAL A 44 -0.13 -8.40 -10.30
C VAL A 44 -0.07 -6.88 -10.14
N ARG A 45 0.56 -6.42 -9.06
CA ARG A 45 0.62 -5.00 -8.70
C ARG A 45 2.06 -4.54 -8.64
N ALA A 46 2.28 -3.32 -9.10
CA ALA A 46 3.47 -2.57 -8.74
C ALA A 46 3.09 -1.12 -8.50
N GLY A 47 3.84 -0.47 -7.62
CA GLY A 47 3.61 0.92 -7.28
C GLY A 47 4.81 1.56 -6.62
N PHE A 48 4.71 2.86 -6.44
CA PHE A 48 5.67 3.67 -5.74
C PHE A 48 4.94 4.47 -4.67
N ARG A 49 5.49 4.48 -3.46
CA ARG A 49 4.96 5.23 -2.33
C ARG A 49 6.02 6.20 -1.85
N PHE A 50 5.60 7.36 -1.39
CA PHE A 50 6.44 8.33 -0.72
C PHE A 50 5.69 8.92 0.47
N VAL A 51 6.42 9.17 1.54
CA VAL A 51 5.96 9.69 2.82
C VAL A 51 6.96 10.74 3.24
N GLU A 52 6.51 11.98 3.36
CA GLU A 52 7.34 13.08 3.85
C GLU A 52 7.57 12.98 5.36
N ALA A 53 8.65 13.61 5.82
CA ALA A 53 9.00 13.61 7.23
C ALA A 53 7.96 14.39 8.04
N GLY A 54 7.43 13.76 9.09
CA GLY A 54 6.37 14.32 9.94
C GLY A 54 6.86 14.94 11.26
N GLY A 55 8.13 15.35 11.34
CA GLY A 55 8.74 15.92 12.54
C GLY A 55 9.81 15.02 13.17
N ASP A 56 10.12 15.25 14.45
CA ASP A 56 11.18 14.52 15.16
C ASP A 56 10.86 13.02 15.24
N ASP A 57 11.85 12.17 14.95
CA ASP A 57 11.75 10.70 14.79
C ASP A 57 10.86 10.17 13.64
N PHE A 58 10.18 11.04 12.88
CA PHE A 58 9.44 10.66 11.68
C PHE A 58 10.27 10.93 10.43
N THR A 59 11.09 9.96 10.02
CA THR A 59 11.87 10.08 8.78
C THR A 59 10.96 10.04 7.55
N SER A 60 11.34 10.80 6.52
CA SER A 60 10.78 10.58 5.18
C SER A 60 11.15 9.19 4.69
N SER A 61 10.25 8.58 3.93
CA SER A 61 10.44 7.28 3.32
C SER A 61 9.83 7.25 1.93
N GLN A 62 10.52 6.64 1.00
CA GLN A 62 9.99 6.36 -0.32
C GLN A 62 10.39 4.95 -0.73
N GLY A 63 9.57 4.30 -1.54
CA GLY A 63 9.80 2.90 -1.83
C GLY A 63 8.92 2.35 -2.94
N PHE A 64 9.44 1.29 -3.55
CA PHE A 64 8.67 0.48 -4.49
C PHE A 64 7.86 -0.56 -3.74
N THR A 65 6.66 -0.79 -4.24
CA THR A 65 5.76 -1.84 -3.78
C THR A 65 5.48 -2.78 -4.95
N TYR A 66 5.37 -4.05 -4.64
CA TYR A 66 4.96 -5.06 -5.61
C TYR A 66 4.15 -6.13 -4.91
N GLY A 67 3.19 -6.72 -5.61
CA GLY A 67 2.32 -7.72 -5.01
C GLY A 67 1.69 -8.61 -6.05
N VAL A 68 1.30 -9.79 -5.60
CA VAL A 68 0.58 -10.78 -6.39
C VAL A 68 -0.59 -11.30 -5.57
N GLY A 69 -1.72 -11.50 -6.23
CA GLY A 69 -2.90 -12.09 -5.63
C GLY A 69 -3.41 -13.30 -6.38
N TYR A 70 -4.36 -13.97 -5.76
CA TYR A 70 -5.12 -15.06 -6.35
C TYR A 70 -6.58 -14.96 -5.93
N ARG A 71 -7.47 -14.91 -6.93
CA ARG A 71 -8.91 -14.76 -6.77
C ARG A 71 -9.63 -15.75 -7.67
N PRO A 72 -10.17 -16.86 -7.16
CA PRO A 72 -11.00 -17.75 -7.96
C PRO A 72 -12.27 -17.02 -8.42
N LEU A 73 -12.70 -17.25 -9.67
CA LEU A 73 -13.87 -16.60 -10.28
C LEU A 73 -15.19 -17.03 -9.62
N ASN A 74 -15.29 -18.30 -9.20
CA ASN A 74 -16.48 -18.88 -8.56
C ASN A 74 -16.33 -18.98 -7.04
N ALA A 75 -15.47 -18.17 -6.44
CA ALA A 75 -15.30 -18.14 -5.00
C ALA A 75 -15.43 -16.73 -4.46
N ASP A 76 -15.91 -16.63 -3.23
CA ASP A 76 -16.08 -15.36 -2.54
C ASP A 76 -14.80 -14.91 -1.81
N TRP A 77 -13.69 -15.64 -1.95
CA TRP A 77 -12.45 -15.34 -1.26
C TRP A 77 -11.31 -14.97 -2.22
N GLY A 78 -10.31 -14.30 -1.67
CA GLY A 78 -9.06 -14.01 -2.36
C GLY A 78 -7.92 -13.86 -1.37
N ILE A 79 -6.71 -14.19 -1.82
CA ILE A 79 -5.49 -13.98 -1.05
C ILE A 79 -4.54 -13.07 -1.84
N ASP A 80 -3.86 -12.19 -1.15
CA ASP A 80 -2.92 -11.23 -1.74
C ASP A 80 -1.64 -11.20 -0.88
N VAL A 81 -0.49 -11.25 -1.53
CA VAL A 81 0.82 -11.04 -0.90
C VAL A 81 1.45 -9.80 -1.51
N SER A 82 1.90 -8.89 -0.66
CA SER A 82 2.52 -7.63 -1.06
C SER A 82 3.85 -7.44 -0.35
N PHE A 83 4.77 -6.79 -1.04
CA PHE A 83 6.09 -6.43 -0.55
C PHE A 83 6.31 -4.94 -0.77
N ALA A 84 7.00 -4.31 0.17
CA ALA A 84 7.45 -2.94 0.03
C ALA A 84 8.94 -2.86 0.39
N LYS A 85 9.73 -2.23 -0.47
CA LYS A 85 11.12 -1.89 -0.18
C LYS A 85 11.23 -0.38 -0.08
N GLN A 86 11.47 0.10 1.13
CA GLN A 86 11.61 1.51 1.42
C GLN A 86 13.09 1.89 1.56
N ASN A 87 13.46 3.05 1.03
CA ASN A 87 14.82 3.59 1.15
C ASN A 87 15.19 3.88 2.62
N LYS A 88 14.19 4.16 3.46
CA LYS A 88 14.30 4.35 4.90
C LYS A 88 13.09 3.65 5.56
N GLY A 89 13.32 2.72 6.47
CA GLY A 89 12.24 1.92 7.10
C GLY A 89 12.25 0.42 6.77
N GLY A 90 13.16 -0.03 5.91
CA GLY A 90 13.41 -1.45 5.65
C GLY A 90 12.46 -2.08 4.63
N THR A 91 12.33 -3.40 4.71
CA THR A 91 11.44 -4.20 3.86
C THR A 91 10.20 -4.62 4.66
N ALA A 92 9.02 -4.42 4.08
CA ALA A 92 7.76 -4.88 4.64
C ALA A 92 7.15 -5.96 3.76
N THR A 93 6.50 -6.94 4.39
CA THR A 93 5.71 -7.98 3.73
C THR A 93 4.33 -7.99 4.35
N SER A 94 3.30 -8.06 3.51
CA SER A 94 1.90 -8.14 3.92
C SER A 94 1.26 -9.34 3.27
N VAL A 95 0.47 -10.06 4.04
CA VAL A 95 -0.43 -11.10 3.55
C VAL A 95 -1.84 -10.67 3.92
N SER A 96 -2.72 -10.65 2.93
CA SER A 96 -4.10 -10.23 3.07
C SER A 96 -5.02 -11.34 2.58
N PHE A 97 -6.07 -11.60 3.35
CA PHE A 97 -7.17 -12.46 2.96
C PHE A 97 -8.44 -11.63 2.88
N SER A 98 -9.21 -11.83 1.82
CA SER A 98 -10.48 -11.15 1.58
C SER A 98 -11.57 -12.20 1.42
N TYR A 99 -12.75 -11.92 1.98
CA TYR A 99 -13.94 -12.75 1.81
C TYR A 99 -15.16 -11.84 1.62
N ARG A 100 -15.99 -12.16 0.63
CA ARG A 100 -17.26 -11.49 0.33
C ARG A 100 -18.38 -12.27 1.00
N LEU A 101 -19.13 -11.62 1.87
CA LEU A 101 -20.30 -12.26 2.48
C LEU A 101 -21.40 -12.44 1.42
N PRO A 102 -22.09 -13.57 1.40
CA PRO A 102 -23.30 -13.72 0.59
C PRO A 102 -24.35 -12.71 1.07
N ASN A 103 -25.02 -12.06 0.11
CA ASN A 103 -26.13 -11.14 0.37
C ASN A 103 -27.35 -11.87 0.95
#